data_AF-A0A3S0TQ16-F1
#
_entry.id   AF-A0A3S0TQ16-F1
#
_cell.length_a   1.000
_cell.length_b   1.000
_cell.length_c   1.000
_cell.angle_alpha   90.00
_cell.angle_beta   90.00
_cell.angle_gamma   90.00
#
_symmetry.space_group_name_H-M   'P 1'
#
loop_
_entity.id
_entity.type
_entity.pdbx_description
1 polymer ?
#
loop_
_entity_poly.entity_id
_entity_poly.type
_entity_poly.pdbx_seq_one_letter_code
_entity_poly.pdbx_strand_id
1 'polypeptide(L)'
;MRGQQVCYQHGGAAPQNRAKGERVFAQYQAKAHAARLMHDLAYKAENGIKDPLDALERLAVEIMANKDALGSMVNNLQGQIEISNNFGDEKIRGVLELYNSALDRTMKVLDALLKHDIEGKKIKIVQDQAQAVAALVMRVLIGSGLTGPALMKAKTELSSGLKELTVVEGDV
;
A
#
# COMPACT_ATOMS: atom_id res chain seq x y z
N MET A 1 16.32 28.86 16.51
CA MET A 1 14.90 28.44 16.58
C MET A 1 14.06 29.70 16.47
N ARG A 2 13.10 29.77 15.53
CA ARG A 2 12.26 30.97 15.35
C ARG A 2 11.40 31.16 16.61
N GLY A 3 11.52 32.31 17.28
CA GLY A 3 10.72 32.68 18.44
C GLY A 3 11.33 32.44 19.83
N GLN A 4 12.50 31.79 19.94
CA GLN A 4 13.20 31.64 21.23
C GLN A 4 14.26 32.74 21.40
N GLN A 5 14.45 33.26 22.62
CA GLN A 5 15.57 34.15 22.92
C GLN A 5 16.89 33.41 22.69
N VAL A 6 17.72 33.92 21.77
CA VAL A 6 19.02 33.35 21.46
C VAL A 6 20.02 33.81 22.51
N CYS A 7 20.40 32.92 23.44
CA CYS A 7 21.46 33.23 24.39
C CYS A 7 22.83 33.09 23.71
N TYR A 8 23.55 34.20 23.58
CA TYR A 8 24.91 34.22 23.02
C TYR A 8 25.93 33.58 23.95
N GLN A 9 25.71 33.63 25.27
CA GLN A 9 26.64 33.10 26.29
C GLN A 9 26.63 31.57 26.41
N HIS A 10 25.53 30.91 26.10
CA HIS A 10 25.40 29.43 26.17
C HIS A 10 25.39 28.78 24.79
N GLY A 11 26.00 29.43 23.79
CA GLY A 11 26.17 28.88 22.45
C GLY A 11 24.89 28.81 21.61
N GLY A 12 23.78 29.43 22.01
CA GLY A 12 22.54 29.44 21.23
C GLY A 12 22.69 30.11 19.86
N ALA A 13 23.66 31.02 19.72
CA ALA A 13 24.02 31.66 18.45
C ALA A 13 25.06 30.88 17.62
N ALA A 14 25.61 29.78 18.14
CA ALA A 14 26.63 29.00 17.46
C ALA A 14 26.07 28.45 16.12
N PRO A 15 26.86 28.46 15.02
CA PRO A 15 26.41 28.00 13.71
C PRO A 15 25.81 26.59 13.73
N GLN A 16 26.42 25.64 14.45
CA GLN A 16 25.90 24.28 14.59
C GLN A 16 24.52 24.22 15.25
N ASN A 17 24.26 25.06 16.26
CA ASN A 17 22.99 25.08 16.99
C ASN A 17 21.89 25.76 16.17
N ARG A 18 22.26 26.77 15.37
CA ARG A 18 21.36 27.39 14.39
C ARG A 18 20.97 26.39 13.31
N ALA A 19 21.94 25.73 12.68
CA ALA A 19 21.71 24.72 11.65
C ALA A 19 20.84 23.56 12.18
N LYS A 20 21.12 23.04 13.39
CA LYS A 20 20.29 22.03 14.03
C LYS A 20 18.87 22.53 14.28
N GLY A 21 18.72 23.75 14.78
CA GLY A 21 17.42 24.37 15.02
C GLY A 21 16.60 24.56 13.74
N GLU A 22 17.26 24.92 12.63
CA GLU A 22 16.64 25.03 11.30
C GLU A 22 16.17 23.67 10.78
N ARG A 23 17.00 22.62 10.89
CA ARG A 23 16.63 21.24 10.53
C ARG A 23 15.39 20.78 11.30
N VAL A 24 15.38 20.94 12.63
CA VAL A 24 14.25 20.56 13.48
C VAL A 24 12.99 21.34 13.12
N PHE A 25 13.12 22.65 12.86
CA PHE A 25 11.98 23.48 12.48
C PHE A 25 11.43 23.13 11.09
N ALA A 26 12.29 22.81 10.13
CA ALA A 26 11.88 22.31 8.82
C ALA A 26 11.14 20.98 8.94
N GLN A 27 11.63 20.04 9.76
CA GLN A 27 10.93 18.79 10.05
C GLN A 27 9.57 19.03 10.71
N TYR A 28 9.48 19.96 11.67
CA TYR A 28 8.22 20.34 12.30
C TYR A 28 7.22 20.90 11.29
N GLN A 29 7.64 21.83 10.42
CA GLN A 29 6.78 22.40 9.39
C GLN A 29 6.29 21.34 8.40
N ALA A 30 7.17 20.44 7.96
CA ALA A 30 6.81 19.33 7.08
C ALA A 30 5.77 18.42 7.75
N LYS A 31 5.98 18.04 9.01
CA LYS A 31 5.02 17.23 9.79
C LYS A 31 3.67 17.95 9.96
N ALA A 32 3.70 19.23 10.29
CA ALA A 32 2.49 20.04 10.46
C ALA A 32 1.70 20.19 9.14
N HIS A 33 2.41 20.36 8.02
CA HIS A 33 1.78 20.43 6.70
C HIS A 33 1.17 19.08 6.30
N ALA A 34 1.91 17.98 6.47
CA ALA A 34 1.41 16.64 6.22
C ALA A 34 0.18 16.32 7.08
N ALA A 35 0.18 16.69 8.36
CA ALA A 35 -0.96 16.50 9.25
C ALA A 35 -2.21 17.26 8.77
N ARG A 36 -2.06 18.49 8.26
CA ARG A 36 -3.17 19.26 7.66
C ARG A 36 -3.72 18.57 6.40
N LEU A 37 -2.83 18.15 5.50
CA LEU A 37 -3.24 17.42 4.30
C LEU A 37 -3.95 16.11 4.63
N MET A 38 -3.46 15.36 5.61
CA MET A 38 -4.11 14.15 6.09
C MET A 38 -5.50 14.43 6.66
N HIS A 39 -5.66 15.51 7.44
CA HIS A 39 -6.96 15.92 7.97
C HIS A 39 -7.94 16.26 6.84
N ASP A 40 -7.50 17.02 5.83
CA ASP A 40 -8.34 17.38 4.67
C ASP A 40 -8.71 16.15 3.82
N LEU A 41 -7.79 15.21 3.64
CA LEU A 41 -8.03 13.96 2.92
C LEU A 41 -8.96 13.02 3.71
N ALA A 42 -8.78 12.93 5.03
CA ALA A 42 -9.64 12.13 5.91
C ALA A 42 -11.08 12.67 5.93
N TYR A 43 -11.25 14.00 5.96
CA TYR A 43 -12.57 14.63 5.87
C TYR A 43 -13.27 14.32 4.53
N LYS A 44 -12.52 14.25 3.43
CA LYS A 44 -13.06 13.90 2.09
C LYS A 44 -13.29 12.39 1.90
N ALA A 45 -12.62 11.55 2.68
CA ALA A 45 -12.80 10.10 2.67
C ALA A 45 -14.04 9.69 3.47
N GLU A 46 -15.21 10.25 3.13
CA GLU A 46 -16.49 10.04 3.83
C GLU A 46 -17.02 8.61 3.65
N ASN A 47 -16.40 7.83 2.77
CA ASN A 47 -16.54 6.38 2.68
C ASN A 47 -15.15 5.81 2.87
N GLY A 48 -14.92 5.05 3.95
CA GLY A 48 -13.63 4.40 4.21
C GLY A 48 -13.17 3.50 3.06
N ILE A 49 -12.12 2.71 3.29
CA ILE A 49 -11.56 1.83 2.25
C ILE A 49 -12.65 0.84 1.78
N LYS A 50 -13.14 1.03 0.55
CA LYS A 50 -14.25 0.24 -0.03
C LYS A 50 -13.84 -1.19 -0.31
N ASP A 51 -12.62 -1.37 -0.80
CA ASP A 51 -11.99 -2.67 -1.03
C ASP A 51 -10.63 -2.68 -0.31
N PRO A 52 -10.57 -3.24 0.90
CA PRO A 52 -9.33 -3.34 1.66
C PRO A 52 -8.23 -4.15 0.99
N LEU A 53 -8.60 -5.10 0.11
CA LEU A 53 -7.65 -5.96 -0.58
C LEU A 53 -6.97 -5.19 -1.71
N ASP A 54 -7.75 -4.51 -2.56
CA ASP A 54 -7.23 -3.63 -3.61
C ASP A 54 -6.37 -2.50 -3.01
N ALA A 55 -6.80 -1.90 -1.90
CA ALA A 55 -6.03 -0.87 -1.23
C ALA A 55 -4.68 -1.38 -0.68
N LEU A 56 -4.65 -2.60 -0.14
CA LEU A 56 -3.42 -3.20 0.37
C LEU A 56 -2.45 -3.58 -0.77
N GLU A 57 -2.97 -4.04 -1.91
CA GLU A 57 -2.17 -4.31 -3.12
C GLU A 57 -1.55 -3.04 -3.69
N ARG A 58 -2.32 -1.96 -3.80
CA ARG A 58 -1.81 -0.65 -4.23
C ARG A 58 -0.71 -0.15 -3.30
N LEU A 59 -0.92 -0.26 -2.00
CA LEU A 59 0.10 0.11 -1.01
C LEU A 59 1.38 -0.72 -1.17
N ALA A 60 1.27 -2.01 -1.46
CA ALA A 60 2.43 -2.87 -1.70
C ALA A 60 3.21 -2.40 -2.94
N VAL A 61 2.52 -2.08 -4.04
CA VAL A 61 3.15 -1.53 -5.26
C VAL A 61 3.90 -0.24 -4.96
N GLU A 62 3.27 0.70 -4.26
CA GLU A 62 3.89 1.98 -3.90
C GLU A 62 5.13 1.79 -3.02
N ILE A 63 5.05 0.89 -2.02
CA ILE A 63 6.17 0.62 -1.12
C ILE A 63 7.33 -0.09 -1.85
N MET A 64 7.04 -1.01 -2.78
CA MET A 64 8.05 -1.65 -3.63
C MET A 64 8.75 -0.62 -4.52
N ALA A 65 7.99 0.25 -5.19
CA ALA A 65 8.54 1.32 -6.01
C ALA A 65 9.43 2.28 -5.20
N ASN A 66 9.00 2.62 -3.98
CA ASN A 66 9.81 3.44 -3.08
C ASN A 66 11.11 2.74 -2.66
N LYS A 67 11.05 1.43 -2.35
CA LYS A 67 12.24 0.61 -2.06
C LYS A 67 13.19 0.61 -3.25
N ASP A 68 12.70 0.42 -4.48
CA ASP A 68 13.52 0.40 -5.69
C ASP A 68 14.15 1.76 -5.98
N ALA A 69 13.40 2.86 -5.82
CA ALA A 69 13.92 4.21 -5.97
C ALA A 69 15.07 4.49 -4.99
N LEU A 70 14.90 4.13 -3.71
CA LEU A 70 15.95 4.29 -2.70
C LEU A 70 17.14 3.34 -2.94
N GLY A 71 16.89 2.12 -3.42
CA GLY A 71 17.95 1.19 -3.82
C GLY A 71 18.79 1.73 -4.98
N SER A 72 18.16 2.36 -5.96
CA SER A 72 18.87 3.07 -7.04
C SER A 72 19.74 4.21 -6.48
N MET A 73 19.23 4.98 -5.52
CA MET A 73 20.03 6.02 -4.85
C MET A 73 21.25 5.42 -4.14
N VAL A 74 21.09 4.31 -3.41
CA VAL A 74 22.20 3.60 -2.74
C VAL A 74 23.24 3.09 -3.73
N ASN A 75 22.82 2.48 -4.85
CA ASN A 75 23.75 2.01 -5.88
C ASN A 75 24.56 3.16 -6.48
N ASN A 76 23.93 4.33 -6.65
CA ASN A 76 24.59 5.54 -7.14
C ASN A 76 25.55 6.17 -6.11
N LEU A 77 25.58 5.71 -4.85
CA LEU A 77 26.55 6.18 -3.86
C LEU A 77 27.95 5.59 -4.07
N GLN A 78 28.10 4.48 -4.82
CA GLN A 78 29.41 3.83 -5.02
C GLN A 78 30.49 4.78 -5.53
N GLY A 79 30.14 5.77 -6.37
CA GLY A 79 31.08 6.80 -6.86
C GLY A 79 31.31 8.00 -5.92
N GLN A 80 30.55 8.12 -4.82
CA GLN A 80 30.64 9.23 -3.84
C GLN A 80 31.36 8.82 -2.55
N ILE A 81 31.59 7.52 -2.33
CA ILE A 81 32.24 6.98 -1.12
C ILE A 81 33.75 7.31 -1.11
N GLU A 82 34.39 7.42 -2.27
CA GLU A 82 35.85 7.69 -2.37
C GLU A 82 36.21 9.16 -2.08
N ILE A 83 35.24 10.08 -2.07
CA ILE A 83 35.45 11.53 -1.87
C ILE A 83 34.62 11.98 -0.65
N SER A 84 34.88 11.44 0.54
CA SER A 84 34.11 11.82 1.73
C SER A 84 34.79 12.91 2.56
N ASN A 85 34.09 14.05 2.68
CA ASN A 85 34.24 15.02 3.76
C ASN A 85 33.08 14.82 4.76
N ASN A 86 33.12 15.48 5.92
CA ASN A 86 32.07 15.32 6.97
C ASN A 86 30.61 15.51 6.47
N PHE A 87 30.39 16.24 5.36
CA PHE A 87 29.06 16.45 4.77
C PHE A 87 28.61 15.29 3.85
N GLY A 88 29.54 14.61 3.18
CA GLY A 88 29.27 13.43 2.36
C GLY A 88 28.82 12.23 3.20
N ASP A 89 29.44 12.05 4.37
CA ASP A 89 29.13 10.95 5.30
C ASP A 89 27.72 11.04 5.89
N GLU A 90 27.26 12.25 6.28
CA GLU A 90 25.88 12.45 6.80
C GLU A 90 24.83 12.09 5.73
N LYS A 91 25.08 12.45 4.47
CA LYS A 91 24.17 12.16 3.35
C LYS A 91 24.11 10.65 3.07
N ILE A 92 25.25 9.98 3.03
CA ILE A 92 25.34 8.53 2.81
C ILE A 92 24.57 7.77 3.91
N ARG A 93 24.80 8.11 5.19
CA ARG A 93 24.10 7.49 6.32
C ARG A 93 22.59 7.70 6.24
N GLY A 94 22.14 8.90 5.91
CA GLY A 94 20.71 9.20 5.77
C GLY A 94 20.03 8.39 4.65
N VAL A 95 20.67 8.25 3.49
CA VAL A 95 20.14 7.45 2.37
C VAL A 95 20.07 5.95 2.74
N LEU A 96 21.11 5.42 3.39
CA LEU A 96 21.12 4.03 3.86
C LEU A 96 20.05 3.77 4.92
N GLU A 97 19.84 4.69 5.86
CA GLU A 97 18.79 4.59 6.87
C GLU A 97 17.39 4.58 6.25
N LEU A 98 17.14 5.47 5.27
CA LEU A 98 15.88 5.51 4.53
C LEU A 98 15.64 4.21 3.75
N TYR A 99 16.67 3.68 3.08
CA TYR A 99 16.57 2.43 2.33
C TYR A 99 16.27 1.23 3.25
N ASN A 100 16.98 1.12 4.38
CA ASN A 100 16.71 0.07 5.36
C ASN A 100 15.28 0.17 5.95
N SER A 101 14.80 1.39 6.20
CA SER A 101 13.42 1.59 6.64
C SER A 101 12.41 1.19 5.55
N ALA A 102 12.71 1.44 4.28
CA ALA A 102 11.88 1.00 3.17
C ALA A 102 11.83 -0.52 3.08
N LEU A 103 12.97 -1.21 3.18
CA LEU A 103 13.04 -2.68 3.18
C LEU A 103 12.19 -3.31 4.31
N ASP A 104 12.32 -2.82 5.54
CA ASP A 104 11.53 -3.31 6.69
C ASP A 104 10.02 -3.11 6.48
N ARG A 105 9.62 -1.96 5.92
CA ARG A 105 8.22 -1.70 5.58
C ARG A 105 7.71 -2.61 4.46
N THR A 106 8.51 -2.82 3.40
CA THR A 106 8.17 -3.74 2.32
C THR A 106 7.95 -5.15 2.88
N MET A 107 8.87 -5.64 3.70
CA MET A 107 8.75 -6.96 4.34
C MET A 107 7.45 -7.09 5.15
N LYS A 108 7.10 -6.08 5.96
CA LYS A 108 5.87 -6.08 6.77
C LYS A 108 4.60 -6.10 5.93
N VAL A 109 4.57 -5.36 4.82
CA VAL A 109 3.40 -5.33 3.93
C VAL A 109 3.28 -6.64 3.15
N LEU A 110 4.38 -7.20 2.64
CA LEU A 110 4.37 -8.51 1.98
C LEU A 110 3.95 -9.64 2.94
N ASP A 111 4.41 -9.61 4.18
CA ASP A 111 3.98 -10.56 5.22
C ASP A 111 2.48 -10.41 5.55
N ALA A 112 1.96 -9.18 5.57
CA ALA A 112 0.53 -8.93 5.74
C ALA A 112 -0.30 -9.47 4.55
N LEU A 113 0.17 -9.26 3.31
CA LEU A 113 -0.47 -9.83 2.11
C LEU A 113 -0.52 -11.36 2.20
N LEU A 114 0.60 -12.00 2.55
CA LEU A 114 0.69 -13.45 2.69
C LEU A 114 -0.26 -13.99 3.77
N LYS A 115 -0.27 -13.37 4.96
CA LYS A 115 -1.12 -13.77 6.09
C LYS A 115 -2.61 -13.65 5.78
N HIS A 116 -2.99 -12.71 4.93
CA HIS A 116 -4.39 -12.48 4.64
C HIS A 116 -4.96 -13.38 3.55
N ASP A 117 -4.16 -14.25 2.91
CA ASP A 117 -4.58 -15.14 1.81
C ASP A 117 -5.54 -14.42 0.86
N ILE A 118 -5.05 -13.30 0.32
CA ILE A 118 -5.88 -12.36 -0.45
C ILE A 118 -6.39 -13.03 -1.72
N GLU A 119 -5.55 -13.82 -2.36
CA GLU A 119 -5.86 -14.61 -3.54
C GLU A 119 -7.00 -15.60 -3.26
N GLY A 120 -6.87 -16.41 -2.20
CA GLY A 120 -7.90 -17.36 -1.79
C GLY A 120 -9.23 -16.67 -1.44
N LYS A 121 -9.17 -15.51 -0.80
CA LYS A 121 -10.37 -14.71 -0.50
C LYS A 121 -11.03 -14.14 -1.75
N LYS A 122 -10.25 -13.65 -2.72
CA LYS A 122 -10.78 -13.16 -4.00
C LYS A 122 -11.47 -14.28 -4.78
N ILE A 123 -10.81 -15.43 -4.90
CA ILE A 123 -11.38 -16.63 -5.55
C ILE A 123 -12.69 -17.02 -4.87
N LYS A 124 -12.72 -17.04 -3.53
CA LYS A 124 -13.94 -17.35 -2.79
C LYS A 124 -15.08 -16.36 -3.05
N ILE A 125 -14.79 -15.06 -3.11
CA ILE A 125 -15.80 -14.03 -3.42
C ILE A 125 -16.38 -14.27 -4.82
N VAL A 126 -15.54 -14.56 -5.81
CA VAL A 126 -16.00 -14.84 -7.17
C VAL A 126 -16.85 -16.11 -7.21
N GLN A 127 -16.44 -17.17 -6.50
CA GLN A 127 -17.24 -18.40 -6.38
C GLN A 127 -18.61 -18.15 -5.75
N ASP A 128 -18.67 -17.38 -4.65
CA ASP A 128 -19.91 -17.04 -3.96
C ASP A 128 -20.84 -16.21 -4.88
N GLN A 129 -20.28 -15.27 -5.66
CA GLN A 129 -21.03 -14.49 -6.64
C GLN A 129 -21.57 -15.36 -7.78
N ALA A 130 -20.75 -16.26 -8.32
CA ALA A 130 -21.16 -17.18 -9.38
C ALA A 130 -22.31 -18.09 -8.91
N GLN A 131 -22.24 -18.59 -7.67
CA GLN A 131 -23.33 -19.36 -7.05
C GLN A 131 -24.59 -18.51 -6.85
N ALA A 132 -24.47 -17.25 -6.43
CA ALA A 132 -25.61 -16.34 -6.28
C ALA A 132 -26.31 -16.06 -7.62
N VAL A 133 -25.55 -15.81 -8.69
CA VAL A 133 -26.08 -15.64 -10.05
C VAL A 133 -26.77 -16.92 -10.53
N ALA A 134 -26.16 -18.07 -10.31
CA ALA A 134 -26.76 -19.35 -10.67
C ALA A 134 -28.09 -19.62 -9.96
N ALA A 135 -28.15 -19.32 -8.67
CA ALA A 135 -29.39 -19.41 -7.89
C ALA A 135 -30.46 -18.45 -8.42
N LEU A 136 -30.08 -17.23 -8.80
CA LEU A 136 -30.98 -16.25 -9.41
C LEU A 136 -31.54 -16.75 -10.75
N VAL A 137 -30.68 -17.25 -11.64
CA VAL A 137 -31.10 -17.80 -12.94
C VAL A 137 -32.06 -18.96 -12.75
N MET A 138 -31.75 -19.91 -11.87
CA MET A 138 -32.64 -21.03 -11.57
C MET A 138 -34.00 -20.55 -11.03
N ARG A 139 -34.00 -19.53 -10.17
CA ARG A 139 -35.24 -18.96 -9.64
C ARG A 139 -36.08 -18.30 -10.74
N VAL A 140 -35.46 -17.61 -11.70
CA VAL A 140 -36.13 -17.03 -12.87
C VAL A 140 -36.69 -18.11 -13.79
N LEU A 141 -35.93 -19.16 -14.07
CA LEU A 141 -36.39 -20.27 -14.93
C LEU A 141 -37.59 -21.02 -14.31
N ILE A 142 -37.56 -21.24 -13.00
CA ILE A 142 -38.72 -21.82 -12.30
C ILE A 142 -39.91 -20.86 -12.35
N GLY A 143 -39.68 -19.57 -12.11
CA GLY A 143 -40.72 -18.54 -12.16
C GLY A 143 -41.34 -18.35 -13.55
N SER A 144 -40.62 -18.65 -14.63
CA SER A 144 -41.13 -18.61 -16.00
C SER A 144 -41.87 -19.89 -16.42
N GLY A 145 -42.01 -20.87 -15.51
CA GLY A 145 -42.76 -22.09 -15.75
C GLY A 145 -41.91 -23.26 -16.29
N LEU A 146 -40.58 -23.14 -16.31
CA LEU A 146 -39.72 -24.26 -16.69
C LEU A 146 -39.78 -25.36 -15.61
N THR A 147 -40.25 -26.54 -15.98
CA THR A 147 -40.47 -27.66 -15.05
C THR A 147 -40.01 -28.99 -15.63
N GLY A 148 -39.97 -30.03 -14.78
CA GLY A 148 -39.73 -31.41 -15.20
C GLY A 148 -38.34 -31.65 -15.82
N PRO A 149 -38.22 -32.45 -16.89
CA PRO A 149 -36.94 -32.80 -17.50
C PRO A 149 -36.13 -31.60 -18.01
N ALA A 150 -36.80 -30.55 -18.50
CA ALA A 150 -36.15 -29.35 -19.00
C ALA A 150 -35.43 -28.57 -17.88
N LEU A 151 -36.02 -28.52 -16.68
CA LEU A 151 -35.40 -27.90 -15.51
C LEU A 151 -34.17 -28.68 -15.03
N MET A 152 -34.22 -30.01 -15.08
CA MET A 152 -33.08 -30.87 -14.71
C MET A 152 -31.92 -30.71 -15.69
N LYS A 153 -32.22 -30.59 -16.98
CA LYS A 153 -31.21 -30.29 -18.00
C LYS A 153 -30.56 -28.92 -17.75
N ALA A 154 -31.37 -27.88 -17.54
CA ALA A 154 -30.88 -26.55 -17.24
C ALA A 154 -29.99 -26.51 -15.99
N LYS A 155 -30.39 -27.18 -14.89
CA LYS A 155 -29.57 -27.29 -13.68
C LYS A 155 -28.21 -27.93 -13.96
N THR A 156 -28.19 -28.98 -14.79
CA THR A 156 -26.97 -29.72 -15.13
C THR A 156 -26.02 -28.88 -15.97
N GLU A 157 -26.55 -28.20 -16.99
CA GLU A 157 -25.78 -27.26 -17.83
C GLU A 157 -25.22 -26.09 -17.01
N LEU A 158 -26.01 -25.51 -16.11
CA LEU A 158 -25.56 -24.43 -15.24
C LEU A 158 -24.46 -24.87 -14.29
N SER A 159 -24.58 -26.09 -13.74
CA SER A 159 -23.57 -26.66 -12.84
C SER A 159 -22.28 -27.00 -13.58
N SER A 160 -22.37 -27.39 -14.86
CA SER A 160 -21.20 -27.63 -15.72
C SER A 160 -20.50 -26.32 -16.08
N GLY A 161 -21.24 -25.30 -16.53
CA GLY A 161 -20.67 -23.99 -16.87
C GLY A 161 -20.04 -23.28 -15.66
N LEU A 162 -20.62 -23.45 -14.46
CA LEU A 162 -20.01 -22.98 -13.20
C LEU A 162 -18.64 -23.59 -12.94
N LYS A 163 -18.48 -24.90 -13.21
CA LYS A 163 -17.19 -25.59 -13.02
C LYS A 163 -16.14 -25.12 -14.02
N GLU A 164 -16.53 -24.87 -15.27
CA GLU A 164 -15.62 -24.35 -16.29
C GLU A 164 -15.10 -22.95 -15.93
N LEU A 165 -15.97 -22.07 -15.42
CA LEU A 165 -15.57 -20.74 -14.94
C LEU A 165 -14.56 -20.80 -13.78
N THR A 166 -14.66 -21.78 -12.89
CA THR A 166 -13.73 -21.93 -11.76
C THR A 166 -12.34 -22.46 -12.13
N VAL A 167 -12.16 -23.02 -13.34
CA VAL A 167 -10.85 -23.56 -13.78
C VAL A 167 -10.04 -22.50 -14.54
N VAL A 168 -10.70 -21.59 -15.26
CA VAL A 168 -10.02 -20.59 -16.10
C VAL A 168 -9.30 -19.50 -15.29
N GLU A 169 -9.75 -19.21 -14.06
CA GLU A 169 -9.11 -18.21 -13.19
C GLU A 169 -7.91 -18.75 -12.37
N GLY A 170 -7.58 -20.05 -12.46
CA GLY A 170 -6.46 -20.66 -11.72
C GLY A 170 -5.15 -20.81 -12.48
N ASP A 171 -5.11 -20.45 -13.77
CA ASP A 171 -3.98 -20.70 -14.70
C ASP A 171 -3.25 -19.41 -15.15
N VAL A 172 -3.35 -18.30 -14.40
CA VAL A 172 -2.64 -17.04 -14.70
C VAL A 172 -1.66 -16.69 -13.59
#